data_AF-A0A9E4NMN8-F1
#
_entry.id   AF-A0A9E4NMN8-F1
#
_cell.length_a   1.000
_cell.length_b   1.000
_cell.length_c   1.000
_cell.angle_alpha   90.00
_cell.angle_beta   90.00
_cell.angle_gamma   90.00
#
_symmetry.space_group_name_H-M   'P 1'
#
loop_
_entity.id
_entity.type
_entity.pdbx_description
1 polymer ?
#
loop_
_entity_poly.entity_id
_entity_poly.type
_entity_poly.pdbx_seq_one_letter_code
_entity_poly.pdbx_strand_id
1 'polypeptide(L)'
;MTLLIDPDNPRYHLEFDSMDKTHLEFIELVNKLGSADREAFKTLFEQLVAHTNAHFKAEKKLMHESGFPAIQEHMGEHERILGDLNRMGMRVTSGNTLLPRAYVKDHLPGWFDLHAQTMDSALAAHLKSRTTDESN
;
A
#
# COMPACT_ATOMS: atom_id res chain seq x y z
N MET A 1 3.95 -13.03 -18.78
CA MET A 1 3.45 -11.65 -18.57
C MET A 1 4.23 -11.09 -17.39
N THR A 2 4.93 -9.97 -17.55
CA THR A 2 5.81 -9.44 -16.49
C THR A 2 4.97 -8.80 -15.40
N LEU A 3 5.21 -9.16 -14.14
CA LEU A 3 4.59 -8.53 -12.97
C LEU A 3 5.11 -7.09 -12.81
N LEU A 4 4.26 -6.20 -12.32
CA LEU A 4 4.66 -4.81 -12.02
C LEU A 4 5.45 -4.73 -10.71
N ILE A 5 5.10 -5.58 -9.74
CA ILE A 5 5.81 -5.74 -8.48
C ILE A 5 6.01 -7.25 -8.24
N ASP A 6 7.23 -7.66 -7.91
CA ASP A 6 7.53 -9.05 -7.56
C ASP A 6 7.02 -9.37 -6.14
N PRO A 7 6.03 -10.26 -5.97
CA PRO A 7 5.48 -10.59 -4.64
C PRO A 7 6.47 -11.34 -3.76
N ASP A 8 7.47 -12.01 -4.34
CA ASP A 8 8.45 -12.81 -3.59
C ASP A 8 9.69 -11.99 -3.20
N ASN A 9 9.71 -10.69 -3.52
CA ASN A 9 10.83 -9.83 -3.20
C ASN A 9 10.94 -9.67 -1.66
N PRO A 10 12.04 -10.15 -1.04
CA PRO A 10 12.18 -10.18 0.41
C PRO A 10 12.18 -8.79 1.05
N ARG A 11 12.37 -7.72 0.27
CA ARG A 11 12.32 -6.33 0.77
C ARG A 11 10.93 -5.90 1.24
N TYR A 12 9.89 -6.65 0.90
CA TYR A 12 8.51 -6.38 1.31
C TYR A 12 8.07 -7.22 2.53
N HIS A 13 8.92 -8.14 2.99
CA HIS A 13 8.69 -8.97 4.17
C HIS A 13 9.30 -8.30 5.40
N LEU A 14 8.45 -7.74 6.25
CA LEU A 14 8.82 -6.99 7.44
C LEU A 14 8.89 -7.88 8.70
N GLU A 15 8.57 -9.16 8.56
CA GLU A 15 8.42 -10.12 9.67
C GLU A 15 7.34 -9.66 10.66
N PHE A 16 6.26 -9.09 10.12
CA PHE A 16 5.10 -8.68 10.89
C PHE A 16 3.84 -9.09 10.13
N ASP A 17 3.31 -10.27 10.48
CA ASP A 17 2.33 -11.03 9.70
C ASP A 17 1.16 -10.19 9.15
N SER A 18 0.62 -9.27 9.96
CA SER A 18 -0.52 -8.45 9.54
C SER A 18 -0.16 -7.40 8.48
N MET A 19 1.06 -6.82 8.55
CA MET A 19 1.56 -5.87 7.55
C MET A 19 1.97 -6.59 6.27
N ASP A 20 2.68 -7.72 6.40
CA ASP A 20 3.12 -8.54 5.27
C ASP A 20 1.92 -9.04 4.45
N LYS A 21 0.84 -9.42 5.13
CA LYS A 21 -0.42 -9.77 4.49
C LYS A 21 -1.01 -8.62 3.66
N THR A 22 -1.13 -7.42 4.24
CA THR A 22 -1.68 -6.26 3.51
C THR A 22 -0.76 -5.81 2.36
N HIS A 23 0.55 -5.98 2.50
CA HIS A 23 1.50 -5.73 1.41
C HIS A 23 1.28 -6.68 0.25
N LEU A 24 1.15 -7.98 0.52
CA LEU A 24 0.88 -8.97 -0.51
C LEU A 24 -0.46 -8.70 -1.22
N GLU A 25 -1.52 -8.39 -0.47
CA GLU A 25 -2.82 -8.03 -1.02
C GLU A 25 -2.74 -6.79 -1.94
N PHE A 26 -1.98 -5.76 -1.56
CA PHE A 26 -1.71 -4.59 -2.40
C PHE A 26 -0.97 -4.97 -3.70
N ILE A 27 0.12 -5.73 -3.58
CA ILE A 27 0.94 -6.19 -4.71
C ILE A 27 0.09 -6.97 -5.72
N GLU A 28 -0.75 -7.89 -5.23
CA GLU A 28 -1.66 -8.65 -6.06
C GLU A 28 -2.63 -7.76 -6.83
N LEU A 29 -3.22 -6.75 -6.19
CA LEU A 29 -4.15 -5.82 -6.83
C LEU A 29 -3.46 -4.99 -7.91
N VAL A 30 -2.26 -4.46 -7.63
CA VAL A 30 -1.46 -3.70 -8.60
C VAL A 30 -1.10 -4.58 -9.82
N ASN A 31 -0.64 -5.81 -9.58
CA ASN A 31 -0.31 -6.75 -10.65
C ASN A 31 -1.54 -7.11 -11.51
N LYS A 32 -2.68 -7.41 -10.87
CA LYS A 32 -3.96 -7.69 -11.58
C LYS A 32 -4.39 -6.49 -12.43
N LEU A 33 -4.25 -5.26 -11.92
CA LEU A 33 -4.56 -4.03 -12.66
C LEU A 33 -3.64 -3.81 -13.87
N GLY A 34 -2.36 -4.20 -13.78
CA GLY A 34 -1.38 -4.10 -14.86
C GLY A 34 -1.80 -4.85 -16.14
N SER A 35 -2.52 -5.95 -15.97
CA SER A 35 -3.02 -6.83 -17.03
C SER A 35 -4.53 -6.69 -17.32
N ALA A 36 -5.27 -5.95 -16.51
CA ALA A 36 -6.73 -5.93 -16.58
C ALA A 36 -7.24 -5.32 -17.90
N ASP A 37 -8.28 -5.95 -18.46
CA ASP A 37 -9.09 -5.34 -19.52
C ASP A 37 -9.90 -4.14 -19.00
N ARG A 38 -10.70 -3.50 -19.87
CA ARG A 38 -11.47 -2.31 -19.51
C ARG A 38 -12.49 -2.60 -18.40
N GLU A 39 -13.19 -3.72 -18.44
CA GLU A 39 -14.27 -4.04 -17.52
C GLU A 39 -13.71 -4.41 -16.14
N ALA A 40 -12.69 -5.26 -16.11
CA ALA A 40 -12.02 -5.68 -14.89
C ALA A 40 -11.29 -4.50 -14.21
N PHE A 41 -10.71 -3.58 -14.98
CA PHE A 41 -9.91 -2.48 -14.42
C PHE A 41 -10.71 -1.60 -13.45
N LYS A 42 -11.97 -1.28 -13.77
CA LYS A 42 -12.79 -0.45 -12.88
C LYS A 42 -12.98 -1.10 -11.52
N THR A 43 -13.43 -2.35 -11.52
CA THR A 43 -13.69 -3.12 -10.29
C THR A 43 -12.42 -3.34 -9.48
N LEU A 44 -11.32 -3.69 -10.13
CA LEU A 44 -10.02 -3.88 -9.46
C LEU A 44 -9.47 -2.56 -8.89
N PHE A 45 -9.72 -1.43 -9.56
CA PHE A 45 -9.26 -0.13 -9.09
C PHE A 45 -10.05 0.29 -7.83
N GLU A 46 -11.36 0.06 -7.81
CA GLU A 46 -12.18 0.26 -6.61
C GLU A 46 -11.70 -0.61 -5.44
N GLN A 47 -11.34 -1.87 -5.71
CA GLN A 47 -10.75 -2.77 -4.70
C GLN A 47 -9.40 -2.26 -4.19
N LEU A 48 -8.53 -1.76 -5.08
CA LEU A 48 -7.25 -1.16 -4.70
C LEU A 48 -7.46 0.02 -3.74
N VAL A 49 -8.36 0.95 -4.08
CA VAL A 49 -8.66 2.10 -3.22
C VAL A 49 -9.19 1.65 -1.85
N ALA A 50 -10.14 0.71 -1.83
CA ALA A 50 -10.71 0.21 -0.58
C ALA A 50 -9.65 -0.50 0.29
N HIS A 51 -8.82 -1.35 -0.33
CA HIS A 51 -7.72 -2.04 0.33
C HIS A 51 -6.71 -1.04 0.93
N THR A 52 -6.20 -0.09 0.14
CA THR A 52 -5.20 0.88 0.62
C THR A 52 -5.75 1.74 1.77
N ASN A 53 -7.04 2.12 1.75
CA ASN A 53 -7.66 2.80 2.89
C ASN A 53 -7.68 1.93 4.16
N ALA A 54 -8.05 0.65 4.03
CA ALA A 54 -8.13 -0.26 5.15
C ALA A 54 -6.73 -0.58 5.74
N HIS A 55 -5.75 -0.81 4.87
CA HIS A 55 -4.34 -0.99 5.22
C HIS A 55 -3.80 0.21 6.02
N PHE A 56 -3.90 1.41 5.47
CA PHE A 56 -3.41 2.61 6.17
C PHE A 56 -4.16 2.89 7.48
N LYS A 57 -5.45 2.56 7.57
CA LYS A 57 -6.20 2.64 8.83
C LYS A 57 -5.66 1.68 9.88
N ALA A 58 -5.28 0.46 9.49
CA ALA A 58 -4.68 -0.52 10.39
C ALA A 58 -3.31 -0.05 10.89
N GLU A 59 -2.45 0.44 10.00
CA GLU A 59 -1.14 1.00 10.39
C GLU A 59 -1.25 2.24 11.27
N LYS A 60 -2.17 3.16 10.95
CA LYS A 60 -2.44 4.32 11.80
C LYS A 60 -2.81 3.90 13.22
N LYS A 61 -3.61 2.84 13.38
CA LYS A 61 -3.94 2.29 14.69
C LYS A 61 -2.69 1.78 15.39
N LEU A 62 -1.86 0.97 14.71
CA LEU A 62 -0.59 0.46 15.25
C LEU A 62 0.36 1.59 15.67
N MET A 63 0.49 2.63 14.85
CA MET A 63 1.32 3.80 15.15
C MET A 63 0.85 4.54 16.40
N HIS A 64 -0.47 4.78 16.53
CA HIS A 64 -1.02 5.45 17.71
C HIS A 64 -0.87 4.60 18.98
N GLU A 65 -1.19 3.31 18.93
CA GLU A 65 -1.16 2.43 20.10
C GLU A 65 0.26 2.17 20.61
N SER A 66 1.24 2.11 19.70
CA SER A 66 2.65 1.88 20.03
C SER A 66 3.43 3.16 20.36
N GLY A 67 2.83 4.34 20.17
CA GLY A 67 3.51 5.63 20.34
C GLY A 67 4.62 5.86 19.31
N PHE A 68 4.40 5.46 18.05
CA PHE A 68 5.40 5.57 16.98
C PHE A 68 5.82 7.04 16.75
N PRO A 69 7.13 7.37 16.84
CA PRO A 69 7.58 8.77 16.81
C PRO A 69 7.32 9.53 15.50
N ALA A 70 7.40 8.85 14.35
CA ALA A 70 7.29 9.47 13.01
C ALA A 70 5.87 9.36 12.41
N ILE A 71 4.85 9.31 13.27
CA ILE A 71 3.46 9.11 12.86
C ILE A 71 2.95 10.21 11.91
N GLN A 72 3.38 11.46 12.09
CA GLN A 72 2.90 12.58 11.28
C GLN A 72 3.42 12.49 9.84
N GLU A 73 4.70 12.20 9.67
CA GLU A 73 5.34 12.02 8.37
C GLU A 73 4.75 10.82 7.62
N HIS A 74 4.56 9.69 8.32
CA HIS A 74 3.98 8.48 7.73
C HIS A 74 2.54 8.71 7.29
N MET A 75 1.70 9.31 8.15
CA MET A 75 0.32 9.65 7.80
C MET A 75 0.23 10.66 6.65
N GLY A 76 1.13 11.64 6.58
CA GLY A 76 1.16 12.60 5.48
C GLY A 76 1.38 11.93 4.13
N GLU A 77 2.24 10.92 4.07
CA GLU A 77 2.46 10.14 2.85
C GLU A 77 1.25 9.26 2.49
N HIS A 78 0.59 8.66 3.48
CA HIS A 78 -0.67 7.94 3.30
C HIS A 78 -1.76 8.84 2.70
N GLU A 79 -1.94 10.04 3.26
CA GLU A 79 -2.91 11.01 2.78
C GLU A 79 -2.63 11.47 1.34
N ARG A 80 -1.34 11.67 1.00
CA ARG A 80 -0.92 12.03 -0.37
C ARG A 80 -1.37 10.97 -1.37
N ILE A 81 -1.06 9.69 -1.10
CA ILE A 81 -1.36 8.58 -2.00
C ILE A 81 -2.85 8.28 -2.08
N LEU A 82 -3.58 8.34 -0.96
CA LEU A 82 -5.04 8.24 -1.01
C LEU A 82 -5.65 9.38 -1.83
N GLY A 83 -5.11 10.59 -1.74
CA GLY A 83 -5.51 11.72 -2.58
C GLY A 83 -5.31 11.44 -4.08
N ASP A 84 -4.14 10.91 -4.46
CA ASP A 84 -3.85 10.51 -5.85
C ASP A 84 -4.78 9.39 -6.34
N LEU A 85 -4.97 8.34 -5.53
CA LEU A 85 -5.85 7.22 -5.82
C LEU A 85 -7.31 7.67 -6.01
N ASN A 86 -7.81 8.54 -5.15
CA ASN A 86 -9.17 9.09 -5.27
C ASN A 86 -9.33 9.93 -6.55
N ARG A 87 -8.32 10.75 -6.90
CA ARG A 87 -8.33 11.51 -8.17
C ARG A 87 -8.36 10.60 -9.38
N MET A 88 -7.59 9.51 -9.37
CA MET A 88 -7.62 8.51 -10.44
C MET A 88 -8.95 7.76 -10.47
N GLY A 89 -9.51 7.41 -9.30
CA GLY A 89 -10.81 6.76 -9.18
C GLY A 89 -11.93 7.55 -9.84
N MET A 90 -11.99 8.87 -9.63
CA MET A 90 -12.96 9.73 -10.32
C MET A 90 -12.86 9.63 -11.86
N ARG A 91 -11.64 9.54 -12.40
CA ARG A 91 -11.42 9.38 -13.84
C ARG A 91 -11.89 8.00 -14.32
N VAL A 92 -11.60 6.94 -13.56
CA VAL A 92 -12.09 5.58 -13.84
C VAL A 92 -13.62 5.56 -13.90
N THR A 93 -14.31 6.16 -12.93
CA THR A 93 -15.77 6.23 -12.90
C THR A 93 -16.34 7.00 -14.09
N SER A 94 -15.64 8.02 -14.59
CA SER A 94 -16.02 8.75 -15.81
C SER A 94 -15.72 8.01 -17.13
N GLY A 95 -15.15 6.80 -17.07
CA GLY A 95 -14.78 6.00 -18.23
C GLY A 95 -13.40 6.33 -18.84
N ASN A 96 -12.65 7.26 -18.24
CA ASN A 96 -11.30 7.63 -18.67
C ASN A 96 -10.23 6.85 -17.86
N THR A 97 -9.71 5.78 -18.47
CA THR A 97 -8.72 4.88 -17.82
C THR A 97 -7.28 5.12 -18.26
N LEU A 98 -7.00 6.08 -19.16
CA LEU A 98 -5.64 6.30 -19.68
C LEU A 98 -4.67 6.71 -18.56
N LEU A 99 -5.01 7.75 -17.80
CA LEU A 99 -4.18 8.22 -16.68
C LEU A 99 -4.15 7.25 -15.50
N PRO A 100 -5.29 6.67 -15.04
CA PRO A 100 -5.25 5.65 -13.99
C PRO A 100 -4.36 4.45 -14.33
N ARG A 101 -4.35 4.00 -15.59
CA ARG A 101 -3.50 2.88 -16.03
C ARG A 101 -2.01 3.24 -16.00
N ALA A 102 -1.66 4.44 -16.46
CA ALA A 102 -0.28 4.94 -16.37
C ALA A 102 0.14 5.07 -14.89
N TYR A 103 -0.72 5.62 -14.03
CA TYR A 103 -0.45 5.74 -12.60
C TYR A 103 -0.17 4.38 -11.93
N VAL A 104 -0.99 3.36 -12.22
CA VAL A 104 -0.77 2.01 -11.71
C VAL A 104 0.56 1.42 -12.19
N LYS A 105 0.94 1.64 -13.45
CA LYS A 105 2.15 1.03 -14.03
C LYS A 105 3.43 1.76 -13.65
N ASP A 106 3.38 3.08 -13.64
CA ASP A 106 4.57 3.93 -13.64
C ASP A 106 4.83 4.57 -12.27
N HIS A 107 3.80 4.66 -11.40
CA HIS A 107 3.93 5.33 -10.09
C HIS A 107 3.85 4.36 -8.90
N LEU A 108 2.81 3.51 -8.85
CA LEU A 108 2.56 2.67 -7.68
C LEU A 108 3.72 1.72 -7.32
N PRO A 109 4.40 1.05 -8.28
CA PRO A 109 5.52 0.17 -7.94
C PRO A 109 6.68 0.91 -7.26
N GLY A 110 7.08 2.05 -7.80
CA GLY A 110 8.18 2.84 -7.25
C GLY A 110 7.83 3.48 -5.90
N TRP A 111 6.58 3.95 -5.75
CA TRP A 111 6.10 4.46 -4.47
C TRP A 111 6.09 3.36 -3.40
N PHE A 112 5.49 2.20 -3.70
CA PHE A 112 5.38 1.10 -2.75
C PHE A 112 6.77 0.59 -2.34
N ASP A 113 7.69 0.45 -3.31
CA ASP A 113 9.05 0.03 -3.03
C ASP A 113 9.75 0.93 -2.01
N LEU A 114 9.62 2.25 -2.18
CA LEU A 114 10.18 3.23 -1.26
C LEU A 114 9.47 3.21 0.09
N HIS A 115 8.14 3.19 0.10
CA HIS A 115 7.34 3.28 1.32
C HIS A 115 7.56 2.06 2.22
N ALA A 116 7.47 0.86 1.66
CA ALA A 116 7.65 -0.40 2.38
C ALA A 116 9.04 -0.48 3.03
N GLN A 117 10.07 -0.02 2.32
CA GLN A 117 11.45 -0.11 2.80
C GLN A 117 11.87 0.97 3.79
N THR A 118 11.13 2.07 3.87
CA THR A 118 11.53 3.22 4.71
C THR A 118 10.56 3.49 5.85
N MET A 119 9.28 3.65 5.55
CA MET A 119 8.27 4.02 6.55
C MET A 119 7.71 2.76 7.22
N ASP A 120 7.29 1.77 6.43
CA ASP A 120 6.65 0.57 6.98
C ASP A 120 7.68 -0.31 7.70
N SER A 121 8.90 -0.44 7.17
CA SER A 121 9.99 -1.14 7.86
C SER A 121 10.36 -0.50 9.20
N ALA A 122 10.32 0.84 9.30
CA ALA A 122 10.55 1.55 10.55
C ALA A 122 9.42 1.31 11.57
N LEU A 123 8.16 1.30 11.11
CA LEU A 123 7.02 0.94 11.95
C LEU A 123 7.13 -0.51 12.45
N ALA A 124 7.42 -1.46 11.57
CA ALA A 124 7.56 -2.87 11.94
C ALA A 124 8.71 -3.09 12.94
N ALA A 125 9.85 -2.42 12.75
CA ALA A 125 10.96 -2.49 13.70
C ALA A 125 10.56 -1.95 15.09
N HIS A 126 9.85 -0.82 15.15
CA HIS A 126 9.33 -0.24 16.39
C HIS A 126 8.33 -1.16 17.08
N LEU A 127 7.41 -1.79 16.33
CA LEU A 127 6.44 -2.73 16.88
C LEU A 127 7.14 -3.95 17.48
N LYS A 128 8.10 -4.54 16.75
CA LYS A 128 8.87 -5.71 17.22
C LYS A 128 9.64 -5.43 18.50
N SER A 129 10.24 -4.24 18.66
CA SER A 129 10.96 -3.89 19.90
C SER A 129 10.05 -3.77 21.12
N ARG A 130 8.76 -3.44 20.92
CA ARG A 130 7.80 -3.34 22.03
C ARG A 130 7.26 -4.69 22.47
N THR A 131 7.04 -5.61 21.55
CA THR A 131 6.60 -6.98 21.90
C THR A 131 7.68 -7.74 22.67
N THR A 132 8.96 -7.46 22.41
CA THR A 132 10.07 -8.05 23.18
C THR A 132 10.16 -7.49 24.60
N ASP A 133 9.80 -6.23 24.82
CA ASP A 133 9.85 -5.58 26.13
C ASP A 133 8.68 -5.99 27.04
N GLU A 134 7.51 -6.34 26.50
CA GLU A 134 6.34 -6.81 27.27
C GLU A 134 6.45 -8.29 27.70
N SER A 135 7.44 -9.01 27.19
CA SER A 135 7.69 -10.43 27.50
C SER A 135 8.76 -10.65 28.56
N ASN A 136 9.25 -9.58 29.20
CA ASN A 136 10.32 -9.56 30.21
C ASN A 136 9.84 -8.87 31.50
#